data_AF-A0A1Q4C505-F1
#
_entry.id   AF-A0A1Q4C505-F1
#
_cell.length_a   1.000
_cell.length_b   1.000
_cell.length_c   1.000
_cell.angle_alpha   90.00
_cell.angle_beta   90.00
_cell.angle_gamma   90.00
#
_symmetry.space_group_name_H-M   'P 1'
#
loop_
_entity.id
_entity.type
_entity.pdbx_description
1 polymer ?
#
loop_
_entity_poly.entity_id
_entity_poly.type
_entity_poly.pdbx_seq_one_letter_code
_entity_poly.pdbx_strand_id
1 'polypeptide(L)'
;MRARSGSIQAITLLLMAAAWLSPAQAQTASTLKKDMIGQWELSTTERSKTCVVTLKGDATPQGQKLELEPGCSKALPFTQGITSWNVKGLDIVRLQDAAGAPVIDFTEVESGIFEGRRPGEGIYLLQNLAAARALTRSMDQMIGDWAIVRGNGNILCGLTLTNTEASQDNFAVFLKPRCDPMIASFAPTVWRLERGEVLLMSARGETWHFEADDNSQWRRVPDSADPLILVRQ
;
A
#
# COMPACT_ATOMS: atom_id res chain seq x y z
N MET A 1 -48.00 33.80 63.33
CA MET A 1 -46.63 34.02 62.82
C MET A 1 -45.94 32.64 62.79
N ARG A 2 -45.24 32.21 61.72
CA ARG A 2 -43.76 32.27 61.55
C ARG A 2 -42.98 32.02 62.88
N ALA A 3 -41.87 31.28 63.00
CA ALA A 3 -41.07 30.34 62.18
C ALA A 3 -40.05 29.65 63.16
N ARG A 4 -39.21 28.65 62.83
CA ARG A 4 -38.86 27.92 61.58
C ARG A 4 -38.37 26.50 61.91
N SER A 5 -38.04 25.73 60.87
CA SER A 5 -37.37 24.42 60.81
C SER A 5 -35.87 24.44 61.20
N GLY A 6 -35.32 23.27 61.58
CA GLY A 6 -33.88 23.03 61.81
C GLY A 6 -33.52 21.54 61.73
N SER A 7 -33.13 21.07 60.54
CA SER A 7 -32.78 19.66 60.24
C SER A 7 -31.34 19.31 60.62
N ILE A 8 -31.03 18.01 60.74
CA ILE A 8 -29.88 17.33 60.08
C ILE A 8 -30.22 15.82 60.01
N GLN A 9 -30.33 15.27 58.80
CA GLN A 9 -30.19 13.84 58.53
C GLN A 9 -28.89 13.63 57.77
N ALA A 10 -28.09 12.65 58.17
CA ALA A 10 -26.92 12.23 57.39
C ALA A 10 -27.37 11.24 56.30
N ILE A 11 -27.07 11.55 55.03
CA ILE A 11 -27.35 10.68 53.89
C ILE A 11 -26.03 10.10 53.39
N THR A 12 -25.93 8.77 53.41
CA THR A 12 -24.78 8.01 52.90
C THR A 12 -24.80 7.98 51.37
N LEU A 13 -23.78 8.55 50.73
CA LEU A 13 -23.64 8.52 49.27
C LEU A 13 -22.95 7.23 48.81
N LEU A 14 -23.67 6.43 48.02
CA LEU A 14 -23.13 5.24 47.35
C LEU A 14 -22.61 5.65 45.96
N LEU A 15 -21.30 5.58 45.73
CA LEU A 15 -20.73 5.87 44.40
C LEU A 15 -20.99 4.70 43.43
N MET A 16 -21.84 4.91 42.44
CA MET A 16 -21.88 4.08 41.24
C MET A 16 -20.83 4.56 40.24
N ALA A 17 -19.72 3.84 40.13
CA ALA A 17 -18.75 4.01 39.05
C ALA A 17 -19.27 3.35 37.77
N ALA A 18 -20.10 4.06 37.00
CA ALA A 18 -20.48 3.63 35.65
C ALA A 18 -19.26 3.74 34.73
N ALA A 19 -18.79 2.61 34.18
CA ALA A 19 -17.73 2.61 33.18
C ALA A 19 -18.25 3.17 31.85
N TRP A 20 -17.79 4.37 31.47
CA TRP A 20 -18.12 4.99 30.18
C TRP A 20 -17.28 4.35 29.07
N LEU A 21 -17.76 3.22 28.54
CA LEU A 21 -17.32 2.71 27.24
C LEU A 21 -17.89 3.63 26.14
N SER A 22 -17.05 4.48 25.58
CA SER A 22 -17.47 5.52 24.62
C SER A 22 -18.02 4.91 23.32
N PRO A 23 -19.22 5.32 22.85
CA PRO A 23 -19.83 4.73 21.64
C PRO A 23 -19.01 4.95 20.36
N ALA A 24 -18.17 5.99 20.32
CA ALA A 24 -17.27 6.27 19.21
C ALA A 24 -16.30 5.09 18.92
N GLN A 25 -15.81 4.39 19.94
CA GLN A 25 -14.87 3.29 19.77
C GLN A 25 -15.51 2.09 19.04
N ALA A 26 -16.75 1.75 19.40
CA ALA A 26 -17.51 0.69 18.74
C ALA A 26 -17.86 1.05 17.28
N GLN A 27 -18.03 2.35 16.99
CA GLN A 27 -18.29 2.84 15.64
C GLN A 27 -17.06 2.67 14.74
N THR A 28 -15.88 3.11 15.16
CA THR A 28 -14.63 2.99 14.37
C THR A 28 -14.26 1.53 14.06
N ALA A 29 -14.35 0.64 15.05
CA ALA A 29 -14.10 -0.79 14.82
C ALA A 29 -15.12 -1.41 13.85
N SER A 30 -16.38 -0.96 13.88
CA SER A 30 -17.44 -1.41 12.97
C SER A 30 -17.26 -0.89 11.54
N THR A 31 -16.80 0.35 11.36
CA THR A 31 -16.48 0.90 10.02
C THR A 31 -15.29 0.17 9.41
N LEU A 32 -14.15 0.06 10.12
CA LEU A 32 -13.00 -0.68 9.62
C LEU A 32 -13.37 -2.13 9.25
N LYS A 33 -14.15 -2.80 10.11
CA LYS A 33 -14.66 -4.16 9.86
C LYS A 33 -15.55 -4.25 8.61
N LYS A 34 -16.29 -3.20 8.26
CA LYS A 34 -17.06 -3.13 7.01
C LYS A 34 -16.13 -2.93 5.81
N ASP A 35 -15.16 -2.03 5.94
CA ASP A 35 -14.26 -1.60 4.88
C ASP A 35 -13.24 -2.69 4.49
N MET A 36 -12.88 -3.57 5.45
CA MET A 36 -12.04 -4.74 5.19
C MET A 36 -12.74 -5.86 4.42
N ILE A 37 -14.07 -5.87 4.26
CA ILE A 37 -14.77 -6.94 3.52
C ILE A 37 -14.47 -6.83 2.02
N GLY A 38 -13.77 -7.82 1.46
CA GLY A 38 -13.35 -7.81 0.06
C GLY A 38 -12.16 -8.73 -0.22
N GLN A 39 -11.55 -8.54 -1.40
CA GLN A 39 -10.34 -9.24 -1.79
C GLN A 39 -9.10 -8.37 -1.56
N TRP A 40 -8.08 -8.96 -0.94
CA TRP A 40 -6.83 -8.32 -0.56
C TRP A 40 -5.64 -9.11 -1.08
N GLU A 41 -4.58 -8.41 -1.50
CA GLU A 41 -3.25 -8.99 -1.67
C GLU A 41 -2.54 -8.94 -0.32
N LEU A 42 -2.13 -10.11 0.17
CA LEU A 42 -1.16 -10.28 1.24
C LEU A 42 0.19 -10.58 0.60
N SER A 43 1.20 -9.75 0.86
CA SER A 43 2.51 -9.83 0.19
C SER A 43 3.68 -9.54 1.12
N THR A 44 4.89 -9.96 0.73
CA THR A 44 6.13 -9.42 1.30
C THR A 44 6.33 -7.96 0.87
N THR A 45 7.21 -7.22 1.55
CA THR A 45 7.51 -5.81 1.27
C THR A 45 7.86 -5.53 -0.19
N GLU A 46 8.67 -6.39 -0.79
CA GLU A 46 9.11 -6.35 -2.19
C GLU A 46 8.17 -7.13 -3.14
N ARG A 47 7.02 -7.60 -2.63
CA ARG A 47 6.00 -8.40 -3.34
C ARG A 47 6.50 -9.66 -4.07
N SER A 48 7.72 -10.13 -3.79
CA SER A 48 8.27 -11.36 -4.39
C SER A 48 7.49 -12.63 -4.04
N LYS A 49 6.65 -12.56 -2.99
CA LYS A 49 5.64 -13.56 -2.61
C LYS A 49 4.32 -12.85 -2.39
N THR A 50 3.26 -13.32 -3.05
CA THR A 50 1.90 -12.82 -2.89
C THR A 50 0.92 -13.97 -2.62
N CYS A 51 -0.18 -13.64 -1.95
CA CYS A 51 -1.31 -14.50 -1.63
C CYS A 51 -2.58 -13.66 -1.68
N VAL A 52 -3.63 -14.13 -2.33
CA VAL A 52 -4.93 -13.46 -2.28
C VAL A 52 -5.73 -13.96 -1.08
N VAL A 53 -6.20 -13.02 -0.27
CA VAL A 53 -7.06 -13.26 0.89
C VAL A 53 -8.41 -12.60 0.64
N THR A 54 -9.50 -13.35 0.75
CA THR A 54 -10.86 -12.82 0.72
C THR A 54 -11.40 -12.74 2.14
N LEU A 55 -11.57 -11.54 2.67
CA LEU A 55 -12.14 -11.29 3.99
C LEU A 55 -13.66 -11.15 3.85
N LYS A 56 -14.44 -11.95 4.60
CA LYS A 56 -15.90 -12.01 4.49
C LYS A 56 -16.61 -11.55 5.75
N GLY A 57 -17.86 -11.11 5.56
CA GLY A 57 -18.73 -10.66 6.65
C GLY A 57 -19.22 -11.77 7.60
N ASP A 58 -19.21 -13.03 7.14
CA ASP A 58 -19.79 -14.18 7.85
C ASP A 58 -19.10 -14.43 9.20
N ALA A 59 -19.86 -14.68 10.26
CA ALA A 59 -19.32 -14.98 11.59
C ALA A 59 -18.72 -16.39 11.66
N THR A 60 -17.67 -16.54 12.48
CA THR A 60 -17.07 -17.80 12.91
C THR A 60 -16.96 -17.82 14.44
N PRO A 61 -16.70 -18.96 15.10
CA PRO A 61 -16.55 -19.00 16.56
C PRO A 61 -15.47 -18.07 17.13
N GLN A 62 -14.47 -17.68 16.33
CA GLN A 62 -13.35 -16.83 16.75
C GLN A 62 -13.37 -15.41 16.15
N GLY A 63 -14.27 -15.11 15.22
CA GLY A 63 -14.28 -13.84 14.50
C GLY A 63 -15.15 -13.89 13.26
N GLN A 64 -14.54 -13.63 12.11
CA GLN A 64 -15.17 -13.69 10.79
C GLN A 64 -14.44 -14.62 9.84
N LYS A 65 -15.16 -15.07 8.81
CA LYS A 65 -14.66 -15.99 7.79
C LYS A 65 -13.70 -15.27 6.84
N LEU A 66 -12.63 -15.96 6.48
CA LEU A 66 -11.79 -15.63 5.33
C LEU A 66 -11.63 -16.84 4.41
N GLU A 67 -11.17 -16.59 3.20
CA GLU A 67 -10.76 -17.61 2.23
C GLU A 67 -9.39 -17.24 1.66
N LEU A 68 -8.46 -18.19 1.66
CA LEU A 68 -7.13 -18.06 1.07
C LEU A 68 -7.15 -18.70 -0.33
N GLU A 69 -6.56 -18.04 -1.32
CA GLU A 69 -6.44 -18.66 -2.66
C GLU A 69 -5.52 -19.89 -2.66
N PRO A 70 -5.76 -20.87 -3.57
CA PRO A 70 -4.90 -22.04 -3.72
C PRO A 70 -3.44 -21.64 -3.96
N GLY A 71 -2.54 -22.07 -3.07
CA GLY A 71 -1.12 -21.74 -3.14
C GLY A 71 -0.64 -20.71 -2.12
N CYS A 72 -1.52 -20.05 -1.38
CA CYS A 72 -1.13 -19.13 -0.30
C CYS A 72 -0.13 -19.76 0.70
N SER A 73 -0.36 -21.00 1.14
CA SER A 73 0.57 -21.73 2.04
C SER A 73 1.90 -22.13 1.39
N LYS A 74 1.99 -22.12 0.05
CA LYS A 74 3.24 -22.35 -0.69
C LYS A 74 4.02 -21.05 -0.87
N ALA A 75 3.34 -19.93 -1.09
CA ALA A 75 3.97 -18.62 -1.23
C ALA A 75 4.38 -18.02 0.12
N LEU A 76 3.50 -18.14 1.13
CA LEU A 76 3.60 -17.57 2.47
C LEU A 76 3.22 -18.66 3.51
N PRO A 77 4.17 -19.50 3.95
CA PRO A 77 3.89 -20.70 4.76
C PRO A 77 3.07 -20.45 6.04
N PHE A 78 3.25 -19.31 6.71
CA PHE A 78 2.49 -18.97 7.92
C PHE A 78 0.97 -18.89 7.70
N THR A 79 0.52 -18.68 6.45
CA THR A 79 -0.91 -18.60 6.12
C THR A 79 -1.65 -19.91 6.34
N GLN A 80 -0.95 -21.06 6.41
CA GLN A 80 -1.56 -22.38 6.66
C GLN A 80 -2.34 -22.45 7.99
N GLY A 81 -1.92 -21.67 9.01
CA GLY A 81 -2.60 -21.63 10.31
C GLY A 81 -3.82 -20.71 10.37
N ILE A 82 -4.04 -19.87 9.35
CA ILE A 82 -5.05 -18.80 9.38
C ILE A 82 -6.44 -19.38 9.05
N THR A 83 -7.41 -19.19 9.95
CA THR A 83 -8.78 -19.72 9.78
C THR A 83 -9.86 -18.65 9.94
N SER A 84 -9.55 -17.52 10.58
CA SER A 84 -10.48 -16.42 10.78
C SER A 84 -9.76 -15.07 10.81
N TRP A 85 -10.53 -13.99 10.64
CA TRP A 85 -10.06 -12.63 10.85
C TRP A 85 -10.98 -11.87 11.80
N ASN A 86 -10.51 -10.77 12.36
CA ASN A 86 -11.34 -9.85 13.14
C ASN A 86 -10.71 -8.45 13.18
N VAL A 87 -11.45 -7.46 13.65
CA VAL A 87 -10.88 -6.18 14.10
C VAL A 87 -10.67 -6.23 15.61
N LYS A 88 -9.47 -5.88 16.07
CA LYS A 88 -9.10 -5.79 17.47
C LYS A 88 -8.83 -4.32 17.82
N GLY A 89 -9.37 -3.86 18.95
CA GLY A 89 -9.27 -2.43 19.29
C GLY A 89 -10.09 -1.59 18.31
N LEU A 90 -9.47 -0.61 17.67
CA LEU A 90 -10.13 0.31 16.73
C LEU A 90 -9.66 0.14 15.28
N ASP A 91 -8.43 -0.36 15.13
CA ASP A 91 -7.52 -0.10 14.01
C ASP A 91 -6.70 -1.34 13.59
N ILE A 92 -6.66 -2.39 14.43
CA ILE A 92 -5.88 -3.60 14.16
C ILE A 92 -6.73 -4.61 13.39
N VAL A 93 -6.36 -4.91 12.16
CA VAL A 93 -6.89 -6.05 11.40
C VAL A 93 -6.08 -7.29 11.77
N ARG A 94 -6.72 -8.25 12.43
CA ARG A 94 -6.08 -9.49 12.89
C ARG A 94 -6.43 -10.65 11.97
N LEU A 95 -5.42 -11.38 11.48
CA LEU A 95 -5.58 -12.74 10.96
C LEU A 95 -5.12 -13.73 12.04
N GLN A 96 -5.90 -14.77 12.27
CA GLN A 96 -5.80 -15.61 13.47
C GLN A 96 -6.15 -17.07 13.21
N ASP A 97 -5.68 -17.93 14.11
CA ASP A 97 -5.84 -19.37 14.04
C ASP A 97 -7.20 -19.86 14.59
N ALA A 98 -7.38 -21.19 14.60
CA ALA A 98 -8.61 -21.83 15.09
C ALA A 98 -8.84 -21.66 16.61
N ALA A 99 -7.81 -21.29 17.37
CA ALA A 99 -7.90 -20.96 18.79
C ALA A 99 -8.12 -19.45 19.04
N GLY A 100 -8.13 -18.62 17.99
CA GLY A 100 -8.22 -17.16 18.09
C GLY A 100 -6.87 -16.49 18.41
N ALA A 101 -5.76 -17.23 18.38
CA ALA A 101 -4.43 -16.66 18.60
C ALA A 101 -4.00 -15.85 17.36
N PRO A 102 -3.31 -14.70 17.54
CA PRO A 102 -2.83 -13.90 16.41
C PRO A 102 -1.79 -14.68 15.60
N VAL A 103 -2.05 -14.83 14.30
CA VAL A 103 -1.03 -15.20 13.34
C VAL A 103 -0.33 -13.95 12.84
N ILE A 104 -1.08 -12.90 12.53
CA ILE A 104 -0.53 -11.58 12.18
C ILE A 104 -1.56 -10.49 12.49
N ASP A 105 -1.10 -9.42 13.13
CA ASP A 105 -1.84 -8.19 13.36
C ASP A 105 -1.34 -7.14 12.37
N PHE A 106 -2.25 -6.46 11.67
CA PHE A 106 -1.97 -5.40 10.71
C PHE A 106 -2.53 -4.06 11.17
N THR A 107 -1.82 -2.97 10.90
CA THR A 107 -2.27 -1.58 11.13
C THR A 107 -2.10 -0.76 9.86
N GLU A 108 -3.03 0.16 9.58
CA GLU A 108 -2.92 1.06 8.43
C GLU A 108 -1.72 2.00 8.60
N VAL A 109 -0.84 2.06 7.59
CA VAL A 109 0.35 2.92 7.57
C VAL A 109 0.28 3.99 6.48
N GLU A 110 -0.45 3.71 5.40
CA GLU A 110 -0.85 4.62 4.33
C GLU A 110 -2.28 4.23 3.91
N SER A 111 -3.04 5.16 3.31
CA SER A 111 -4.45 4.93 2.95
C SER A 111 -4.64 3.66 2.10
N GLY A 112 -5.35 2.66 2.65
CA GLY A 112 -5.58 1.36 2.01
C GLY A 112 -4.40 0.39 2.02
N ILE A 113 -3.31 0.72 2.73
CA ILE A 113 -2.11 -0.10 2.91
C ILE A 113 -1.92 -0.38 4.40
N PHE A 114 -2.08 -1.65 4.77
CA PHE A 114 -1.85 -2.11 6.13
C PHE A 114 -0.54 -2.89 6.22
N GLU A 115 0.25 -2.62 7.27
CA GLU A 115 1.50 -3.29 7.55
C GLU A 115 1.37 -4.21 8.77
N GLY A 116 1.92 -5.43 8.68
CA GLY A 116 1.96 -6.40 9.76
C GLY A 116 3.34 -7.03 9.89
N ARG A 117 3.87 -7.12 11.11
CA ARG A 117 5.21 -7.68 11.39
C ARG A 117 5.12 -9.08 11.99
N ARG A 118 5.88 -10.03 11.43
CA ARG A 118 6.10 -11.35 12.04
C ARG A 118 7.53 -11.47 12.59
N PRO A 119 7.72 -11.77 13.89
CA PRO A 119 9.03 -11.98 14.48
C PRO A 119 9.82 -13.07 13.74
N GLY A 120 11.05 -12.76 13.32
CA GLY A 120 11.93 -13.69 12.60
C GLY A 120 11.62 -13.90 11.11
N GLU A 121 10.48 -13.41 10.61
CA GLU A 121 10.08 -13.58 9.21
C GLU A 121 10.09 -12.26 8.40
N GLY A 122 9.74 -11.14 9.02
CA GLY A 122 9.83 -9.81 8.39
C GLY A 122 8.53 -9.01 8.46
N ILE A 123 8.33 -8.18 7.43
CA ILE A 123 7.18 -7.29 7.25
C ILE A 123 6.32 -7.82 6.11
N TYR A 124 5.01 -7.75 6.29
CA TYR A 124 4.00 -8.12 5.30
C TYR A 124 3.03 -6.95 5.08
N LEU A 125 2.64 -6.77 3.83
CA LEU A 125 1.66 -5.78 3.40
C LEU A 125 0.32 -6.46 3.13
N LEU A 126 -0.77 -5.80 3.50
CA LEU A 126 -2.13 -6.16 3.12
C LEU A 126 -2.76 -4.95 2.40
N GLN A 127 -3.07 -5.13 1.11
CA GLN A 127 -3.58 -4.07 0.23
C GLN A 127 -4.80 -4.53 -0.55
N ASN A 128 -5.68 -3.60 -0.96
CA ASN A 128 -6.82 -3.95 -1.80
C ASN A 128 -6.35 -4.59 -3.12
N LEU A 129 -6.90 -5.76 -3.46
CA LEU A 129 -6.42 -6.55 -4.61
C LEU A 129 -6.55 -5.81 -5.95
N ALA A 130 -7.58 -4.98 -6.12
CA ALA A 130 -7.77 -4.22 -7.35
C ALA A 130 -6.74 -3.08 -7.47
N ALA A 131 -6.37 -2.44 -6.36
CA ALA A 131 -5.32 -1.42 -6.30
C ALA A 131 -3.94 -2.03 -6.57
N ALA A 132 -3.60 -3.13 -5.90
CA ALA A 132 -2.34 -3.86 -6.13
C ALA A 132 -2.20 -4.29 -7.60
N ARG A 133 -3.24 -4.91 -8.19
CA ARG A 133 -3.26 -5.27 -9.61
C ARG A 133 -3.30 -4.07 -10.57
N ALA A 134 -3.76 -2.90 -10.14
CA ALA A 134 -3.67 -1.68 -10.95
C ALA A 134 -2.22 -1.19 -11.02
N LEU A 135 -1.51 -1.15 -9.87
CA LEU A 135 -0.10 -0.77 -9.78
C LEU A 135 0.82 -1.73 -10.57
N THR A 136 0.61 -3.04 -10.47
CA THR A 136 1.39 -4.01 -11.27
C THR A 136 1.17 -3.79 -12.76
N ARG A 137 -0.09 -3.60 -13.19
CA ARG A 137 -0.39 -3.36 -14.62
C ARG A 137 0.18 -2.04 -15.15
N SER A 138 0.17 -0.96 -14.35
CA SER A 138 0.78 0.30 -14.79
C SER A 138 2.30 0.19 -14.88
N MET A 139 2.96 -0.54 -13.97
CA MET A 139 4.37 -0.88 -14.10
C MET A 139 4.64 -1.73 -15.36
N ASP A 140 3.87 -2.79 -15.59
CA ASP A 140 4.04 -3.69 -16.75
C ASP A 140 3.89 -2.95 -18.09
N GLN A 141 2.99 -1.97 -18.16
CA GLN A 141 2.81 -1.11 -19.34
C GLN A 141 4.02 -0.23 -19.63
N MET A 142 4.79 0.14 -18.59
CA MET A 142 6.02 0.91 -18.73
C MET A 142 7.23 0.07 -19.18
N ILE A 143 7.20 -1.25 -18.99
CA ILE A 143 8.29 -2.12 -19.47
C ILE A 143 8.37 -2.09 -21.01
N GLY A 144 9.58 -2.02 -21.53
CA GLY A 144 9.87 -2.15 -22.95
C GLY A 144 10.81 -1.05 -23.48
N ASP A 145 10.78 -0.87 -24.80
CA ASP A 145 11.58 0.13 -25.48
C ASP A 145 10.86 1.49 -25.56
N TRP A 146 11.62 2.54 -25.27
CA TRP A 146 11.20 3.93 -25.29
C TRP A 146 12.25 4.80 -25.98
N ALA A 147 11.87 6.03 -26.31
CA ALA A 147 12.77 7.08 -26.75
C ALA A 147 12.51 8.36 -25.95
N ILE A 148 13.55 9.05 -25.54
CA ILE A 148 13.47 10.46 -25.17
C ILE A 148 13.55 11.27 -26.46
N VAL A 149 12.50 12.05 -26.73
CA VAL A 149 12.39 12.99 -27.85
C VAL A 149 12.33 14.43 -27.35
N ARG A 150 12.61 15.38 -28.23
CA ARG A 150 12.21 16.80 -28.05
C ARG A 150 10.72 16.99 -28.31
N GLY A 151 10.17 18.12 -27.89
CA GLY A 151 8.77 18.50 -28.19
C GLY A 151 8.39 18.56 -29.68
N ASN A 152 9.37 18.61 -30.60
CA ASN A 152 9.15 18.52 -32.05
C ASN A 152 9.22 17.07 -32.60
N GLY A 153 9.35 16.06 -31.74
CA GLY A 153 9.45 14.64 -32.12
C GLY A 153 10.86 14.14 -32.45
N ASN A 154 11.89 14.98 -32.45
CA ASN A 154 13.26 14.54 -32.72
C ASN A 154 13.76 13.58 -31.63
N ILE A 155 14.09 12.34 -32.01
CA ILE A 155 14.68 11.33 -31.10
C ILE A 155 16.09 11.78 -30.68
N LEU A 156 16.29 11.89 -29.37
CA LEU A 156 17.58 12.19 -28.76
C LEU A 156 18.28 10.92 -28.25
N CYS A 157 17.52 9.96 -27.72
CA CYS A 157 18.08 8.75 -27.13
C CYS A 157 17.02 7.66 -27.04
N GLY A 158 17.35 6.45 -27.50
CA GLY A 158 16.56 5.26 -27.19
C GLY A 158 16.94 4.70 -25.82
N LEU A 159 16.01 4.07 -25.13
CA LEU A 159 16.25 3.38 -23.86
C LEU A 159 15.32 2.18 -23.71
N THR A 160 15.66 1.27 -22.81
CA THR A 160 14.86 0.10 -22.46
C THR A 160 14.59 0.11 -20.96
N LEU A 161 13.31 0.27 -20.58
CA LEU A 161 12.83 0.13 -19.21
C LEU A 161 12.58 -1.36 -18.93
N THR A 162 13.26 -1.94 -17.94
CA THR A 162 13.16 -3.38 -17.63
C THR A 162 12.43 -3.63 -16.31
N ASN A 163 12.03 -4.87 -16.06
CA ASN A 163 11.61 -5.37 -14.74
C ASN A 163 12.75 -6.02 -13.94
N THR A 164 14.01 -5.77 -14.31
CA THR A 164 15.16 -6.30 -13.54
C THR A 164 15.34 -5.43 -12.29
N GLU A 165 14.99 -5.96 -11.11
CA GLU A 165 15.17 -5.27 -9.84
C GLU A 165 16.64 -4.86 -9.61
N ALA A 166 16.85 -3.59 -9.26
CA ALA A 166 18.13 -3.04 -8.84
C ALA A 166 18.15 -2.82 -7.31
N SER A 167 17.01 -2.43 -6.74
CA SER A 167 16.71 -2.39 -5.30
C SER A 167 15.19 -2.35 -5.09
N GLN A 168 14.72 -2.26 -3.85
CA GLN A 168 13.28 -2.16 -3.55
C GLN A 168 12.63 -1.03 -4.37
N ASP A 169 11.55 -1.36 -5.09
CA ASP A 169 10.77 -0.47 -5.97
C ASP A 169 11.61 0.28 -7.03
N ASN A 170 12.74 -0.28 -7.45
CA ASN A 170 13.70 0.30 -8.38
C ASN A 170 14.20 -0.74 -9.39
N PHE A 171 14.13 -0.41 -10.68
CA PHE A 171 14.42 -1.36 -11.77
C PHE A 171 15.50 -0.83 -12.72
N ALA A 172 16.21 -1.71 -13.40
CA ALA A 172 17.27 -1.31 -14.34
C ALA A 172 16.70 -0.66 -15.61
N VAL A 173 17.34 0.42 -16.05
CA VAL A 173 17.15 1.05 -17.37
C VAL A 173 18.46 1.06 -18.12
N PHE A 174 18.40 0.82 -19.43
CA PHE A 174 19.57 0.83 -20.32
C PHE A 174 19.38 1.84 -21.43
N LEU A 175 20.38 2.70 -21.67
CA LEU A 175 20.43 3.55 -22.85
C LEU A 175 20.85 2.73 -24.08
N LYS A 176 20.20 2.96 -25.22
CA LYS A 176 20.63 2.45 -26.52
C LYS A 176 21.82 3.28 -27.06
N PRO A 177 22.65 2.76 -27.97
CA PRO A 177 23.78 3.52 -28.52
C PRO A 177 23.36 4.78 -29.29
N ARG A 178 24.27 5.76 -29.38
CA ARG A 178 24.12 7.04 -30.13
C ARG A 178 23.11 8.03 -29.53
N CYS A 179 23.06 8.13 -28.21
CA CYS A 179 22.29 9.16 -27.52
C CYS A 179 22.95 10.56 -27.58
N ASP A 180 22.10 11.59 -27.55
CA ASP A 180 22.49 12.99 -27.39
C ASP A 180 23.40 13.19 -26.16
N PRO A 181 24.43 14.06 -26.23
CA PRO A 181 25.38 14.27 -25.15
C PRO A 181 24.75 14.64 -23.80
N MET A 182 23.61 15.34 -23.76
CA MET A 182 22.92 15.67 -22.50
C MET A 182 22.40 14.41 -21.81
N ILE A 183 21.81 13.48 -22.57
CA ILE A 183 21.22 12.25 -22.03
C ILE A 183 22.32 11.22 -21.74
N ALA A 184 23.33 11.13 -22.61
CA ALA A 184 24.52 10.33 -22.36
C ALA A 184 25.31 10.82 -21.13
N SER A 185 25.28 12.13 -20.84
CA SER A 185 25.86 12.68 -19.61
C SER A 185 25.00 12.41 -18.39
N PHE A 186 23.67 12.45 -18.50
CA PHE A 186 22.75 12.10 -17.41
C PHE A 186 22.84 10.62 -17.03
N ALA A 187 22.94 9.72 -18.01
CA ALA A 187 23.19 8.29 -17.82
C ALA A 187 22.33 7.63 -16.72
N PRO A 188 20.99 7.58 -16.90
CA PRO A 188 20.13 6.88 -15.95
C PRO A 188 20.44 5.38 -15.98
N THR A 189 20.57 4.80 -14.79
CA THR A 189 20.81 3.36 -14.57
C THR A 189 19.64 2.68 -13.89
N VAL A 190 18.81 3.46 -13.20
CA VAL A 190 17.63 3.00 -12.46
C VAL A 190 16.41 3.78 -12.92
N TRP A 191 15.25 3.13 -12.97
CA TRP A 191 13.94 3.74 -13.14
C TRP A 191 12.95 3.20 -12.12
N ARG A 192 11.89 3.97 -11.85
CA ARG A 192 10.75 3.57 -11.02
C ARG A 192 9.48 4.29 -11.43
N LEU A 193 8.33 3.70 -11.13
CA LEU A 193 7.01 4.32 -11.27
C LEU A 193 6.50 4.69 -9.87
N GLU A 194 6.46 5.98 -9.53
CA GLU A 194 6.03 6.46 -8.21
C GLU A 194 4.83 7.41 -8.36
N ARG A 195 3.69 7.10 -7.72
CA ARG A 195 2.45 7.91 -7.75
C ARG A 195 1.94 8.32 -9.15
N GLY A 196 2.31 7.58 -10.19
CA GLY A 196 1.95 7.87 -11.58
C GLY A 196 3.01 8.63 -12.37
N GLU A 197 4.16 8.96 -11.76
CA GLU A 197 5.32 9.55 -12.41
C GLU A 197 6.37 8.47 -12.77
N VAL A 198 6.99 8.58 -13.94
CA VAL A 198 8.17 7.79 -14.31
C VAL A 198 9.42 8.56 -13.91
N LEU A 199 10.16 8.02 -12.96
CA LEU A 199 11.41 8.60 -12.47
C LEU A 199 12.58 7.85 -13.12
N LEU A 200 13.43 8.56 -13.86
CA LEU A 200 14.75 8.07 -14.30
C LEU A 200 15.80 8.60 -13.34
N MET A 201 16.74 7.75 -12.91
CA MET A 201 17.73 8.06 -11.87
C MET A 201 19.15 7.71 -12.31
N SER A 202 20.08 8.66 -12.18
CA SER A 202 21.51 8.46 -12.46
C SER A 202 22.24 7.91 -11.25
N ALA A 203 23.36 7.23 -11.50
CA ALA A 203 24.29 6.80 -10.45
C ALA A 203 24.94 7.98 -9.67
N ARG A 204 24.73 9.23 -10.10
CA ARG A 204 25.18 10.45 -9.41
C ARG A 204 24.11 11.06 -8.49
N GLY A 205 22.91 10.46 -8.41
CA GLY A 205 21.80 10.95 -7.60
C GLY A 205 20.94 12.03 -8.28
N GLU A 206 21.07 12.22 -9.61
CA GLU A 206 20.14 13.07 -10.36
C GLU A 206 18.87 12.27 -10.70
N THR A 207 17.70 12.89 -10.53
CA THR A 207 16.40 12.31 -10.92
C THR A 207 15.74 13.18 -11.98
N TRP A 208 15.25 12.57 -13.06
CA TRP A 208 14.36 13.20 -14.03
C TRP A 208 12.97 12.59 -13.87
N HIS A 209 12.00 13.43 -13.54
CA HIS A 209 10.60 13.06 -13.37
C HIS A 209 9.86 13.25 -14.70
N PHE A 210 9.00 12.30 -15.06
CA PHE A 210 8.12 12.38 -16.22
C PHE A 210 6.68 12.10 -15.80
N GLU A 211 5.77 13.03 -16.08
CA GLU A 211 4.33 12.90 -15.84
C GLU A 211 3.60 12.64 -17.16
N ALA A 212 2.55 11.82 -17.14
CA ALA A 212 1.66 11.70 -18.30
C ALA A 212 0.78 12.95 -18.42
N ASP A 213 0.86 13.65 -19.55
CA ASP A 213 0.01 14.79 -19.86
C ASP A 213 -1.39 14.37 -20.37
N ASP A 214 -2.26 15.35 -20.63
CA ASP A 214 -3.63 15.13 -21.14
C ASP A 214 -3.67 14.34 -22.48
N ASN A 215 -2.57 14.29 -23.22
CA ASN A 215 -2.43 13.53 -24.47
C ASN A 215 -1.78 12.14 -24.25
N SER A 216 -1.61 11.72 -22.99
CA SER A 216 -0.86 10.52 -22.59
C SER A 216 0.61 10.53 -23.03
N GLN A 217 1.20 11.71 -23.21
CA GLN A 217 2.64 11.87 -23.44
C GLN A 217 3.35 12.03 -22.11
N TRP A 218 4.40 11.23 -21.88
CA TRP A 218 5.20 11.32 -20.66
C TRP A 218 6.18 12.48 -20.77
N ARG A 219 5.82 13.65 -20.22
CA ARG A 219 6.59 14.89 -20.32
C ARG A 219 7.44 15.09 -19.08
N ARG A 220 8.70 15.51 -19.29
CA ARG A 220 9.61 15.81 -18.18
C ARG A 220 9.12 17.03 -17.40
N VAL A 221 9.03 16.89 -16.08
CA VAL A 221 8.68 17.97 -15.15
C VAL A 221 9.90 18.44 -14.33
N PRO A 222 9.97 19.72 -13.93
CA PRO A 222 9.12 20.82 -14.41
C PRO A 222 9.34 21.09 -15.90
N ASP A 223 8.31 21.64 -16.54
CA ASP A 223 8.32 21.98 -17.96
C ASP A 223 9.47 22.97 -18.30
N SER A 224 9.99 22.89 -19.52
CA SER A 224 11.06 23.78 -20.00
C SER A 224 10.81 24.22 -21.44
N ALA A 225 11.53 25.25 -21.90
CA ALA A 225 11.36 25.81 -23.24
C ALA A 225 11.66 24.83 -24.40
N ASP A 226 12.39 23.75 -24.13
CA ASP A 226 12.68 22.69 -25.09
C ASP A 226 12.40 21.31 -24.44
N PRO A 227 11.11 20.95 -24.29
CA PRO A 227 10.68 19.88 -23.41
C PRO A 227 11.19 18.52 -23.87
N LEU A 228 11.46 17.66 -22.87
CA LEU A 228 11.78 16.25 -23.10
C LEU A 228 10.53 15.42 -22.91
N ILE A 229 10.25 14.53 -23.85
CA ILE A 229 9.10 13.63 -23.83
C ILE A 229 9.61 12.20 -23.96
N LEU A 230 9.12 11.31 -23.12
CA LEU A 230 9.36 9.88 -23.17
C LEU A 230 8.23 9.23 -23.99
N VAL A 231 8.57 8.66 -25.15
CA VAL A 231 7.60 8.06 -26.09
C VAL A 231 7.91 6.58 -26.30
N ARG A 232 6.88 5.76 -26.41
CA ARG A 232 7.04 4.31 -26.61
C ARG A 232 7.59 4.02 -28.01
N GLN A 233 8.30 2.92 -28.18
CA GLN A 233 8.82 2.44 -29.47
C GLN A 233 8.16 1.12 -29.89
#